data_AF-W6Q1M3-F1
#
_entry.id   AF-W6Q1M3-F1
#
_cell.length_a   1.000
_cell.length_b   1.000
_cell.length_c   1.000
_cell.angle_alpha   90.00
_cell.angle_beta   90.00
_cell.angle_gamma   90.00
#
_symmetry.space_group_name_H-M   'P 1'
#
loop_
_entity.id
_entity.type
_entity.pdbx_description
1 polymer ?
#
loop_
_entity_poly.entity_id
_entity_poly.type
_entity_poly.pdbx_seq_one_letter_code
_entity_poly.pdbx_strand_id
1 'polypeptide(L)' 'MLQEENTSTFLASEAATLSYLRDKSDIPVPEVFSFCPTHQNDIGVPYILMSKAHAKPLASSGWDNNVDLDEGA' A
#
# COMPACT_ATOMS: atom_id res chain seq x y z
N MET A 1 -20.97 -12.96 9.35
CA MET A 1 -20.38 -14.21 8.81
C MET A 1 -19.74 -14.04 7.44
N LEU A 2 -20.46 -13.91 6.31
CA LEU A 2 -19.80 -13.81 4.97
C LEU A 2 -18.95 -12.55 4.77
N GLN A 3 -19.36 -11.41 5.32
CA GLN A 3 -18.57 -10.17 5.22
C GLN A 3 -17.26 -10.23 6.02
N GLU A 4 -17.26 -10.89 7.18
CA GLU A 4 -16.09 -10.99 8.06
C GLU A 4 -15.01 -11.90 7.45
N GLU A 5 -15.42 -13.01 6.83
CA GLU A 5 -14.52 -13.92 6.13
C GLU A 5 -13.84 -13.22 4.94
N ASN A 6 -14.60 -12.42 4.19
CA ASN A 6 -14.05 -11.60 3.12
C ASN A 6 -13.03 -10.59 3.65
N THR A 7 -13.34 -9.84 4.72
CA THR A 7 -12.39 -8.86 5.29
C THR A 7 -11.08 -9.51 5.74
N SER A 8 -11.16 -10.68 6.37
CA SER A 8 -9.98 -11.43 6.81
C SER A 8 -9.09 -11.87 5.64
N THR A 9 -9.70 -12.43 4.59
CA THR A 9 -8.98 -12.88 3.40
C THR A 9 -8.36 -11.72 2.62
N PHE A 10 -9.09 -10.61 2.45
CA PHE A 10 -8.57 -9.39 1.80
C PHE A 10 -7.37 -8.83 2.56
N LEU A 11 -7.47 -8.65 3.88
CA LEU A 11 -6.38 -8.09 4.68
C LEU A 11 -5.15 -9.01 4.67
N ALA A 12 -5.34 -10.32 4.80
CA ALA A 12 -4.24 -11.29 4.68
C ALA A 12 -3.57 -11.23 3.30
N SER A 13 -4.36 -11.11 2.22
CA SER A 13 -3.83 -10.98 0.87
C SER A 13 -3.05 -9.69 0.66
N GLU A 14 -3.48 -8.58 1.26
CA GLU A 14 -2.79 -7.30 1.17
C GLU A 14 -1.44 -7.34 1.89
N ALA A 15 -1.41 -7.85 3.13
CA ALA A 15 -0.17 -8.02 3.89
C ALA A 15 0.82 -8.97 3.19
N ALA A 16 0.33 -10.08 2.62
CA ALA A 16 1.14 -11.01 1.86
C ALA A 16 1.71 -10.39 0.58
N THR A 17 0.90 -9.59 -0.13
CA THR A 17 1.33 -8.90 -1.35
C THR A 17 2.40 -7.84 -1.07
N LEU A 18 2.24 -7.05 -0.01
CA LEU A 18 3.24 -6.06 0.42
C LEU A 18 4.58 -6.74 0.76
N SER A 19 4.53 -7.85 1.49
CA SER A 19 5.73 -8.64 1.86
C SER A 19 6.39 -9.23 0.61
N TYR A 20 5.60 -9.80 -0.31
CA TYR A 20 6.10 -10.36 -1.55
C TYR A 20 6.78 -9.30 -2.44
N LEU A 21 6.14 -8.14 -2.64
CA LEU A 21 6.69 -7.07 -3.48
C LEU A 21 8.02 -6.55 -2.92
N ARG A 22 8.11 -6.41 -1.60
CA ARG A 22 9.35 -6.04 -0.92
C ARG A 22 10.48 -7.04 -1.14
N ASP A 23 10.16 -8.33 -1.07
CA ASP A 23 11.16 -9.40 -1.19
C ASP A 23 11.58 -9.67 -2.64
N LYS A 24 10.74 -9.32 -3.62
CA LYS A 24 10.87 -9.74 -5.02
C LYS A 24 11.02 -8.59 -6.02
N SER A 25 10.98 -7.35 -5.58
CA SER A 25 11.13 -6.18 -6.45
C SER A 25 11.82 -5.03 -5.74
N ASP A 26 12.32 -4.07 -6.52
CA ASP A 26 12.88 -2.82 -6.01
C ASP A 26 11.80 -1.73 -5.82
N ILE A 27 10.51 -2.08 -5.97
CA ILE A 27 9.41 -1.11 -5.81
C ILE A 27 9.31 -0.74 -4.32
N PRO A 28 9.40 0.55 -3.96
CA PRO A 28 9.29 0.96 -2.57
C PRO A 28 7.84 0.77 -2.07
N VAL A 29 7.64 -0.17 -1.16
CA VAL A 29 6.36 -0.47 -0.51
C VAL A 29 6.46 -0.32 1.01
N PRO A 30 5.34 0.02 1.72
CA PRO A 30 5.28 0.04 3.17
C PRO A 30 5.82 -1.24 3.83
N GLU A 31 6.46 -1.08 4.98
CA GLU A 31 6.93 -2.20 5.80
C GLU A 31 5.83 -2.69 6.70
N VAL A 32 5.43 -3.94 6.57
CA VAL A 32 4.49 -4.55 7.52
C VAL A 32 5.26 -4.92 8.79
N PHE A 33 4.96 -4.23 9.89
CA PHE A 33 5.52 -4.54 11.21
C PHE A 33 4.71 -5.63 11.94
N SER A 34 3.39 -5.59 11.79
CA SER A 34 2.45 -6.58 12.34
C SER A 34 1.13 -6.52 11.58
N PHE A 35 0.41 -7.63 11.50
CA PHE A 35 -0.97 -7.64 11.02
C PHE A 35 -1.78 -8.73 11.72
N CYS A 36 -3.09 -8.51 11.87
CA CYS A 36 -4.03 -9.53 12.29
C CYS A 36 -5.29 -9.43 11.42
N PRO A 37 -5.63 -10.46 10.63
CA PRO A 37 -6.81 -10.42 9.77
C PRO A 37 -8.11 -10.78 10.50
N THR A 38 -8.03 -11.19 11.76
CA THR A 38 -9.19 -11.64 12.55
C THR A 38 -9.47 -10.68 13.70
N HIS A 39 -10.63 -10.85 14.34
CA HIS A 39 -10.98 -10.12 15.57
C HIS A 39 -10.34 -10.72 16.83
N GLN A 40 -9.65 -11.86 16.72
CA GLN A 40 -8.91 -12.48 17.83
C GLN A 40 -7.56 -11.77 18.04
N ASN A 41 -7.62 -10.51 18.46
CA ASN A 41 -6.48 -9.71 18.88
C ASN A 41 -6.91 -8.70 19.96
N ASP A 42 -5.94 -8.09 20.63
CA ASP A 42 -6.17 -7.22 21.79
C ASP A 42 -6.98 -5.94 21.48
N ILE A 43 -7.03 -5.51 20.22
CA ILE A 43 -7.80 -4.33 19.79
C ILE A 43 -9.18 -4.68 19.21
N GLY A 44 -9.50 -5.97 19.05
CA GLY A 44 -10.80 -6.47 18.64
C GLY A 44 -11.20 -6.20 17.19
N VAL A 45 -10.28 -5.69 16.35
CA VAL A 45 -10.52 -5.38 14.93
C VAL A 45 -9.36 -5.84 14.06
N PRO A 46 -9.61 -6.27 12.81
CA PRO A 46 -8.53 -6.58 11.87
C PRO A 46 -7.66 -5.35 11.57
N TYR A 47 -6.35 -5.53 11.42
CA TYR A 47 -5.41 -4.44 11.20
C TYR A 47 -4.15 -4.85 10.43
N ILE A 48 -3.53 -3.87 9.78
CA ILE A 48 -2.13 -3.89 9.34
C ILE A 48 -1.43 -2.69 9.98
N LEU A 49 -0.36 -2.94 10.72
CA LEU A 49 0.55 -1.93 11.22
C LEU A 49 1.77 -1.87 10.31
N MET A 50 2.00 -0.72 9.69
CA MET A 50 3.06 -0.59 8.69
C MET A 50 3.74 0.78 8.68
N SER A 51 4.90 0.88 8.03
CA SER A 51 5.58 2.15 7.82
C SER A 51 4.75 3.08 6.93
N LYS A 52 4.94 4.40 7.12
CA LYS A 52 4.29 5.40 6.28
C LYS A 52 5.04 5.52 4.95
N ALA A 53 4.34 5.35 3.84
CA ALA A 53 4.91 5.64 2.52
C ALA A 53 5.21 7.15 2.39
N HIS A 54 6.45 7.50 2.08
CA HIS A 54 6.88 8.87 1.77
C HIS A 54 6.62 9.21 0.31
N ALA A 55 5.36 9.09 -0.13
CA ALA A 55 4.94 9.36 -1.50
C ALA A 55 3.75 10.32 -1.54
N LYS A 56 3.51 10.92 -2.70
CA LYS A 56 2.30 11.68 -3.00
C LYS A 56 1.50 10.93 -4.06
N PRO A 57 0.15 10.92 -3.98
CA PRO A 57 -0.67 10.35 -5.03
C PRO A 57 -0.31 10.98 -6.39
N LEU A 58 -0.17 10.19 -7.45
CA LEU A 58 0.28 10.71 -8.73
C LEU A 58 -0.65 11.83 -9.27
N ALA A 59 -1.95 11.68 -9.05
CA ALA A 59 -2.96 12.69 -9.41
C ALA A 59 -2.82 14.04 -8.67
N SER A 60 -2.03 14.10 -7.60
CA SER A 60 -1.78 15.36 -6.86
C SER A 60 -0.73 16.26 -7.51
N SER A 61 0.03 15.74 -8.48
CA SER A 61 0.94 16.53 -9.30
C SER A 61 0.29 16.66 -10.67
N GLY A 62 0.09 17.90 -11.15
CA GLY A 62 -0.30 18.10 -12.54
C GLY A 62 0.74 17.46 -13.44
N TRP A 63 0.32 16.80 -14.52
CA TRP A 63 1.24 16.58 -15.63
C TRP A 63 1.55 17.96 -16.19
N ASP A 64 2.73 18.49 -15.89
CA ASP A 64 3.21 19.73 -16.50
C ASP A 64 3.32 19.48 -18.01
N ASN A 65 2.30 19.93 -18.75
CA ASN A 65 2.25 19.79 -20.21
C ASN A 65 3.16 20.81 -20.93
N ASN A 66 3.97 21.58 -20.20
CA ASN A 66 5.01 22.41 -20.80
C ASN A 66 6.34 21.65 -20.75
N VAL A 67 6.49 20.71 -21.68
CA VAL A 67 7.79 20.54 -22.32
C VAL A 67 7.94 21.77 -23.20
N ASP A 68 8.56 22.82 -22.65
CA ASP A 68 8.95 23.98 -23.44
C ASP A 68 9.83 23.44 -24.58
N LEU A 69 9.30 23.53 -25.80
CA LEU A 69 10.08 23.33 -27.01
C LEU A 69 11.13 24.43 -27.00
N ASP A 70 12.36 24.06 -26.65
CA ASP A 70 13.53 24.91 -26.83
C ASP A 70 13.73 25.14 -28.34
N GLU A 71 12.99 26.10 -28.90
CA GLU A 71 13.35 26.74 -30.16
C GLU A 71 14.62 27.56 -29.90
N GLY A 72 15.78 26.96 -30.20
CA GLY A 72 17.05 27.65 -30.04
C GLY A 72 18.26 26.97 -30.66
N ALA A 73 18.42 27.10 -31.99
CA ALA A 73 19.64 27.49 -32.72
C ALA A 73 19.73 26.87 -34.13
#